data_AF-A0A8H4IYE2-F1
#
_entry.id   AF-A0A8H4IYE2-F1
#
_cell.length_a   1.000
_cell.length_b   1.000
_cell.length_c   1.000
_cell.angle_alpha   90.00
_cell.angle_beta   90.00
_cell.angle_gamma   90.00
#
_symmetry.space_group_name_H-M   'P 1'
#
loop_
_entity.id
_entity.type
_entity.pdbx_description
1 polymer ?
#
loop_
_entity_poly.entity_id
_entity_poly.type
_entity_poly.pdbx_seq_one_letter_code
_entity_poly.pdbx_strand_id
1 'polypeptide(L)'
;MFSKDPDLGIMEQAYMRLKTQNPNLRPPSKPQKTQITDSDRQKEEEELQMALALSIKENATSPSAAKSNQPQASSTQATTQQQEQQHQAIASGTTAATVSRVRALYDFTPSEPGELAFRKGDIIAVLESVYKDWWKGSLRGQTGIFPLNYVEKLQDPTKEELEREAQMEAEVFAEIKNVEKLLALLSTNSSADARDNEEITSLYHKTVAIRPKLIELIGKYSQKKGESGCIVHGTPQRDKPA
;
A
#
# COMPACT_ATOMS: atom_id res chain seq x y z
N MET A 1 7.02 -42.78 12.93
CA MET A 1 7.98 -42.87 14.05
C MET A 1 7.55 -41.98 15.25
N PHE A 2 6.24 -41.81 15.51
CA PHE A 2 5.72 -40.88 16.54
C PHE A 2 5.03 -41.58 17.74
N SER A 3 4.93 -42.91 17.75
CA SER A 3 4.19 -43.68 18.76
C SER A 3 4.82 -43.68 20.17
N LYS A 4 5.93 -42.96 20.38
CA LYS A 4 6.65 -42.87 21.66
C LYS A 4 6.85 -41.43 22.13
N ASP A 5 6.20 -40.47 21.47
CA ASP A 5 6.33 -39.06 21.84
C ASP A 5 5.46 -38.75 23.07
N PRO A 6 6.04 -38.36 24.22
CA PRO A 6 5.29 -38.09 25.46
C PRO A 6 4.27 -36.95 25.32
N ASP A 7 4.44 -36.06 24.33
CA ASP A 7 3.51 -34.94 24.05
C ASP A 7 2.21 -35.41 23.37
N LEU A 8 2.29 -36.43 22.50
CA LEU A 8 1.10 -37.07 21.91
C LEU A 8 0.28 -37.85 22.96
N GLY A 9 0.95 -38.37 24.00
CA GLY A 9 0.29 -39.10 25.09
C GLY A 9 -0.65 -38.21 25.91
N ILE A 10 -0.31 -36.93 26.09
CA ILE A 10 -1.14 -35.97 26.84
C ILE A 10 -2.43 -35.67 26.07
N MET A 11 -2.33 -35.55 24.75
CA MET A 11 -3.49 -35.34 23.87
C MET A 11 -4.40 -36.57 23.80
N GLU A 12 -3.83 -37.77 23.71
CA GLU A 12 -4.56 -39.05 23.74
C GLU A 12 -5.29 -39.24 25.07
N GLN A 13 -4.62 -38.97 26.20
CA GLN A 13 -5.21 -39.06 27.53
C GLN A 13 -6.34 -38.03 27.72
N ALA A 14 -6.16 -36.80 27.24
CA ALA A 14 -7.19 -35.77 27.27
C ALA A 14 -8.41 -36.17 26.40
N TYR A 15 -8.17 -36.71 25.20
CA TYR A 15 -9.22 -37.20 24.30
C TYR A 15 -10.01 -38.35 24.94
N MET A 16 -9.33 -39.33 25.53
CA MET A 16 -9.98 -40.45 26.21
C MET A 16 -10.79 -39.96 27.41
N ARG A 17 -10.25 -39.06 28.23
CA ARG A 17 -10.95 -38.47 29.39
C ARG A 17 -12.19 -37.68 28.98
N LEU A 18 -12.10 -36.92 27.88
CA LEU A 18 -13.21 -36.14 27.33
C LEU A 18 -14.30 -37.04 26.74
N LYS A 19 -13.93 -38.13 26.07
CA LYS A 19 -14.84 -39.15 25.54
C LYS A 19 -15.56 -39.92 26.65
N THR A 20 -14.88 -40.19 27.77
CA THR A 20 -15.49 -40.83 28.94
C THR A 20 -16.47 -39.87 29.64
N GLN A 21 -16.17 -38.58 29.72
CA GLN A 21 -17.06 -37.58 30.33
C GLN A 21 -18.24 -37.20 29.43
N ASN A 22 -18.08 -37.24 28.11
CA ASN A 22 -19.13 -36.89 27.15
C ASN A 22 -19.23 -37.97 26.06
N PRO A 23 -20.01 -39.04 26.30
CA PRO A 23 -20.09 -40.19 25.38
C PRO A 23 -20.73 -39.87 24.02
N ASN A 24 -21.30 -38.68 23.83
CA ASN A 24 -21.90 -38.22 22.57
C ASN A 24 -20.97 -37.30 21.72
N LEU A 25 -19.71 -37.11 22.10
CA LEU A 25 -18.76 -36.33 21.29
C LEU A 25 -18.46 -37.05 19.97
N ARG A 26 -19.07 -36.57 18.89
CA ARG A 26 -18.74 -36.98 17.53
C ARG A 26 -17.53 -36.19 17.05
N PRO A 27 -16.52 -36.83 16.43
CA PRO A 27 -15.44 -36.07 15.79
C PRO A 27 -16.05 -35.17 14.70
N PRO A 28 -15.57 -33.92 14.55
CA PRO A 28 -16.04 -33.05 13.47
C PRO A 28 -15.75 -33.74 12.14
N SER A 29 -16.80 -33.94 11.34
CA SER A 29 -16.64 -34.51 10.01
C SER A 29 -15.84 -33.53 9.16
N LYS A 30 -14.77 -34.02 8.52
CA LYS A 30 -14.00 -33.23 7.56
C LYS A 30 -14.98 -32.68 6.52
N PRO A 31 -15.02 -31.35 6.28
CA PRO A 31 -15.92 -30.78 5.28
C PRO A 31 -15.67 -31.47 3.95
N GLN A 32 -16.71 -32.13 3.42
CA GLN A 32 -16.65 -32.69 2.08
C GLN A 32 -16.73 -31.55 1.09
N LYS A 33 -15.90 -31.58 0.04
CA LYS A 33 -16.06 -30.69 -1.12
C LYS A 33 -17.41 -31.01 -1.75
N THR A 34 -18.44 -30.25 -1.42
CA THR A 34 -19.70 -30.25 -2.17
C THR A 34 -19.41 -29.66 -3.54
N GLN A 35 -19.82 -30.37 -4.60
CA GLN A 35 -19.79 -29.79 -5.94
C GLN A 35 -20.74 -28.58 -5.92
N ILE A 36 -20.26 -27.45 -6.45
CA ILE A 36 -21.07 -26.24 -6.61
C ILE A 36 -22.33 -26.60 -7.42
N THR A 37 -23.50 -26.28 -6.88
CA THR A 37 -24.78 -26.59 -7.51
C THR A 37 -24.89 -25.78 -8.80
N ASP A 38 -25.57 -26.28 -9.84
CA ASP A 38 -25.80 -25.48 -11.06
C ASP A 38 -26.44 -24.11 -10.76
N SER A 39 -27.23 -24.00 -9.68
CA SER A 39 -27.79 -22.72 -9.22
C SER A 39 -26.73 -21.75 -8.67
N ASP A 40 -25.69 -22.25 -8.01
CA ASP A 40 -24.59 -21.40 -7.51
C ASP A 40 -23.72 -20.92 -8.67
N ARG A 41 -23.49 -21.80 -9.66
CA ARG A 41 -22.73 -21.47 -10.88
C ARG A 41 -23.44 -20.39 -11.70
N GLN A 42 -24.76 -20.49 -11.86
CA GLN A 42 -25.56 -19.49 -12.56
C GLN A 42 -25.51 -18.13 -11.88
N LYS A 43 -25.59 -18.10 -10.54
CA LYS A 43 -25.53 -16.84 -9.80
C LYS A 43 -24.17 -16.16 -9.92
N GLU A 44 -23.08 -16.94 -9.87
CA GLU A 44 -21.72 -16.41 -10.11
C GLU A 44 -21.59 -15.85 -11.54
N GLU A 45 -22.13 -16.55 -12.55
CA GLU A 45 -22.14 -16.08 -13.94
C GLU A 45 -22.92 -14.76 -14.11
N GLU A 46 -24.06 -14.60 -13.43
CA GLU A 46 -24.84 -13.35 -13.43
C GLU A 46 -24.11 -12.19 -12.76
N GLU A 47 -23.47 -12.44 -11.61
CA GLU A 47 -22.66 -11.44 -10.89
C GLU A 47 -21.45 -11.00 -11.73
N LEU A 48 -20.78 -11.95 -12.40
CA LEU A 48 -19.68 -11.67 -13.33
C LEU A 48 -20.15 -10.85 -14.53
N GLN A 49 -21.32 -11.16 -15.06
CA GLN A 49 -21.89 -10.44 -16.20
C GLN A 49 -22.30 -9.01 -15.83
N MET A 50 -22.83 -8.81 -14.61
CA MET A 50 -23.12 -7.48 -14.08
C MET A 50 -21.85 -6.64 -13.89
N ALA A 51 -20.78 -7.23 -13.34
CA ALA A 51 -19.49 -6.56 -13.17
C ALA A 51 -18.86 -6.16 -14.51
N LEU A 52 -18.94 -7.03 -15.53
CA LEU A 52 -18.46 -6.73 -16.88
C LEU A 52 -19.24 -5.57 -17.51
N ALA A 53 -20.57 -5.57 -17.37
CA ALA A 53 -21.42 -4.49 -17.88
C ALA A 53 -21.09 -3.15 -17.22
N LEU A 54 -20.84 -3.13 -15.90
CA LEU A 54 -20.41 -1.95 -15.16
C LEU A 54 -19.03 -1.46 -15.65
N SER A 55 -18.08 -2.37 -15.84
CA SER A 55 -16.74 -2.03 -16.34
C SER A 55 -16.76 -1.46 -17.76
N ILE A 56 -17.60 -1.99 -18.66
CA ILE A 56 -17.75 -1.46 -20.02
C ILE A 56 -18.44 -0.10 -20.02
N LYS A 57 -19.42 0.11 -19.13
CA LYS A 57 -20.12 1.38 -18.99
C LYS A 57 -19.21 2.48 -18.43
N GLU A 58 -18.29 2.13 -17.53
CA GLU A 58 -17.24 3.02 -17.02
C GLU A 58 -16.20 3.35 -18.10
N ASN A 59 -15.90 2.39 -18.99
CA ASN A 59 -14.97 2.57 -20.10
C ASN A 59 -15.60 3.32 -21.31
N ALA A 60 -16.93 3.36 -21.44
CA ALA A 60 -17.62 4.08 -22.51
C ALA A 60 -17.62 5.61 -22.33
N THR A 61 -17.16 6.12 -21.18
CA THR A 61 -16.92 7.56 -20.94
C THR A 61 -15.50 8.04 -21.27
N SER A 62 -14.64 7.23 -21.92
CA SER A 62 -13.33 7.68 -22.44
C SER A 62 -12.78 6.75 -23.54
N PRO A 63 -12.43 7.23 -24.75
CA PRO A 63 -11.86 6.37 -25.79
C PRO A 63 -10.32 6.30 -25.68
N SER A 64 -9.72 5.10 -25.68
CA SER A 64 -8.61 4.69 -26.59
C SER A 64 -7.88 3.37 -26.18
N ALA A 65 -7.89 2.41 -27.13
CA ALA A 65 -6.82 1.47 -27.56
C ALA A 65 -6.10 0.45 -26.61
N ALA A 66 -6.59 -0.80 -26.63
CA ALA A 66 -5.97 -2.06 -27.11
C ALA A 66 -4.59 -2.65 -26.63
N LYS A 67 -4.67 -3.91 -26.13
CA LYS A 67 -3.82 -5.15 -26.33
C LYS A 67 -2.43 -5.23 -25.61
N SER A 68 -1.98 -6.30 -24.92
CA SER A 68 -2.09 -7.77 -25.15
C SER A 68 -1.53 -8.63 -23.97
N ASN A 69 -1.98 -9.90 -23.89
CA ASN A 69 -1.34 -11.17 -23.43
C ASN A 69 -1.19 -11.63 -21.94
N GLN A 70 -1.81 -12.81 -21.70
CA GLN A 70 -1.78 -13.81 -20.60
C GLN A 70 -0.45 -14.63 -20.50
N PRO A 71 -0.27 -15.66 -19.62
CA PRO A 71 -0.99 -16.09 -18.38
C PRO A 71 -0.04 -16.48 -17.21
N GLN A 72 -0.48 -16.46 -15.94
CA GLN A 72 -0.04 -17.47 -14.94
C GLN A 72 -0.85 -17.46 -13.64
N ALA A 73 -0.84 -18.63 -13.01
CA ALA A 73 -1.79 -19.16 -12.06
C ALA A 73 -1.51 -18.83 -10.57
N SER A 74 -2.54 -19.07 -9.77
CA SER A 74 -2.52 -19.55 -8.38
C SER A 74 -2.53 -18.52 -7.23
N SER A 75 -3.73 -18.44 -6.65
CA SER A 75 -4.04 -18.73 -5.24
C SER A 75 -4.06 -17.60 -4.19
N THR A 76 -5.24 -17.53 -3.58
CA THR A 76 -5.57 -17.18 -2.18
C THR A 76 -5.87 -15.71 -1.86
N GLN A 77 -7.14 -15.34 -2.03
CA GLN A 77 -7.79 -14.39 -1.13
C GLN A 77 -8.36 -15.15 0.07
N ALA A 78 -8.13 -14.56 1.23
CA ALA A 78 -8.86 -14.80 2.45
C ALA A 78 -10.19 -14.03 2.42
N THR A 79 -11.21 -14.62 3.03
CA THR A 79 -12.43 -14.00 3.55
C THR A 79 -12.80 -14.89 4.73
N THR A 80 -13.24 -14.48 5.90
CA THR A 80 -13.80 -13.22 6.44
C THR A 80 -13.94 -13.49 7.95
N GLN A 81 -14.11 -12.46 8.77
CA GLN A 81 -15.39 -12.22 9.45
C GLN A 81 -15.31 -11.03 10.40
N GLN A 82 -16.32 -10.18 10.26
CA GLN A 82 -16.65 -9.04 11.11
C GLN A 82 -17.23 -9.53 12.44
N GLN A 83 -16.89 -8.82 13.52
CA GLN A 83 -17.78 -8.61 14.66
C GLN A 83 -17.65 -7.16 15.12
N GLU A 84 -18.78 -6.45 15.14
CA GLU A 84 -18.94 -5.11 15.71
C GLU A 84 -19.06 -5.21 17.22
N GLN A 85 -18.21 -4.47 17.94
CA GLN A 85 -18.47 -4.01 19.30
C GLN A 85 -17.81 -2.64 19.49
N GLN A 86 -18.66 -1.62 19.68
CA GLN A 86 -18.28 -0.31 20.19
C GLN A 86 -17.50 -0.48 21.51
N HIS A 87 -16.30 0.08 21.59
CA HIS A 87 -15.73 0.62 22.83
C HIS A 87 -14.85 1.84 22.52
N GLN A 88 -14.92 2.76 23.47
CA GLN A 88 -14.55 4.16 23.44
C GLN A 88 -13.06 4.42 23.20
N ALA A 89 -12.78 5.58 22.61
CA ALA A 89 -11.46 6.16 22.51
C ALA A 89 -10.87 6.40 23.90
N ILE A 90 -9.86 5.61 24.26
CA ILE A 90 -8.88 5.96 25.28
C ILE A 90 -7.50 5.78 24.65
N ALA A 91 -6.73 6.87 24.70
CA ALA A 91 -5.40 6.99 24.13
C ALA A 91 -4.40 5.99 24.76
N SER A 92 -3.39 5.65 23.94
CA SER A 92 -2.13 4.94 24.27
C SER A 92 -2.09 3.47 23.82
N GLY A 93 -1.83 3.27 22.53
CA GLY A 93 -1.47 1.97 21.97
C GLY A 93 -1.49 1.97 20.45
N THR A 94 -0.51 2.57 19.79
CA THR A 94 -0.39 2.45 18.34
C THR A 94 0.08 1.03 18.01
N THR A 95 -0.84 0.16 17.59
CA THR A 95 -0.53 -1.19 17.12
C THR A 95 0.07 -1.14 15.71
N ALA A 96 0.99 -2.05 15.38
CA ALA A 96 1.64 -2.13 14.07
C ALA A 96 0.65 -2.19 12.89
N ALA A 97 -0.58 -2.66 13.11
CA ALA A 97 -1.64 -2.72 12.10
C ALA A 97 -2.04 -1.35 11.49
N THR A 98 -1.66 -0.23 12.12
CA THR A 98 -1.97 1.13 11.64
C THR A 98 -0.79 1.85 11.01
N VAL A 99 0.39 1.25 11.00
CA VAL A 99 1.64 1.89 10.54
C VAL A 99 2.29 0.97 9.53
N SER A 100 2.29 1.32 8.24
CA SER A 100 2.96 0.47 7.24
C SER A 100 4.44 0.81 7.07
N ARG A 101 4.87 2.03 7.45
CA ARG A 101 6.26 2.50 7.31
C ARG A 101 6.76 3.26 8.54
N VAL A 102 8.03 3.07 8.87
CA VAL A 102 8.73 3.81 9.92
C VAL A 102 10.08 4.32 9.42
N ARG A 103 10.55 5.45 9.95
CA ARG A 103 11.86 6.04 9.69
C ARG A 103 12.79 5.79 10.87
N ALA A 104 13.98 5.27 10.63
CA ALA A 104 15.00 5.11 11.66
C ALA A 104 15.53 6.46 12.16
N LEU A 105 15.50 6.68 13.47
CA LEU A 105 16.05 7.86 14.13
C LEU A 105 17.55 7.72 14.43
N TYR A 106 18.00 6.49 14.64
CA TYR A 106 19.38 6.13 14.97
C TYR A 106 19.82 4.92 14.15
N ASP A 107 21.12 4.69 14.09
CA ASP A 107 21.68 3.42 13.62
C ASP A 107 21.43 2.31 14.64
N PHE A 108 21.21 1.11 14.12
CA PHE A 108 20.99 -0.08 14.91
C PHE A 108 21.79 -1.25 14.33
N THR A 109 22.69 -1.78 15.15
CA THR A 109 23.52 -2.93 14.82
C THR A 109 22.96 -4.17 15.53
N PRO A 110 22.56 -5.21 14.78
CA PRO A 110 22.09 -6.47 15.36
C PRO A 110 23.13 -7.09 16.30
N SER A 111 22.68 -7.50 17.47
CA SER A 111 23.41 -8.34 18.42
C SER A 111 22.97 -9.81 18.33
N GLU A 112 21.72 -10.07 17.96
CA GLU A 112 21.12 -11.41 17.86
C GLU A 112 20.70 -11.78 16.43
N PRO A 113 20.78 -13.08 16.05
CA PRO A 113 20.27 -13.55 14.78
C PRO A 113 18.75 -13.41 14.73
N GLY A 114 18.25 -12.57 13.83
CA GLY A 114 16.82 -12.28 13.67
C GLY A 114 16.46 -10.80 13.87
N GLU A 115 17.41 -9.98 14.30
CA GLU A 115 17.23 -8.52 14.36
C GLU A 115 17.55 -7.86 13.01
N LEU A 116 16.88 -6.72 12.74
CA LEU A 116 17.03 -6.00 11.49
C LEU A 116 18.10 -4.91 11.62
N ALA A 117 19.16 -4.98 10.81
CA ALA A 117 20.15 -3.90 10.73
C ALA A 117 19.61 -2.71 9.94
N PHE A 118 19.74 -1.50 10.47
CA PHE A 118 19.37 -0.27 9.76
C PHE A 118 20.20 0.93 10.21
N ARG A 119 20.25 1.97 9.39
CA ARG A 119 20.94 3.24 9.70
C ARG A 119 19.92 4.35 9.92
N LYS A 120 20.33 5.39 10.64
CA LYS A 120 19.56 6.63 10.76
C LYS A 120 19.11 7.11 9.37
N GLY A 121 17.80 7.36 9.24
CA GLY A 121 17.16 7.81 8.01
C GLY A 121 16.62 6.69 7.11
N ASP A 122 16.94 5.42 7.35
CA ASP A 122 16.36 4.31 6.58
C ASP A 122 14.84 4.22 6.81
N ILE A 123 14.10 3.88 5.76
CA ILE A 123 12.66 3.64 5.82
C ILE A 123 12.38 2.14 5.85
N ILE A 124 11.83 1.66 6.95
CA ILE A 124 11.55 0.24 7.21
C ILE A 124 10.05 0.01 6.98
N ALA A 125 9.73 -1.03 6.19
CA ALA A 125 8.35 -1.48 6.03
C ALA A 125 7.97 -2.34 7.25
N VAL A 126 6.92 -1.94 7.97
CA VAL A 126 6.45 -2.68 9.16
C VAL A 126 5.55 -3.82 8.69
N LEU A 127 5.81 -5.03 9.19
CA LEU A 127 5.03 -6.22 8.87
C LEU A 127 4.08 -6.57 10.00
N GLU A 128 4.60 -6.70 11.23
CA GLU A 128 3.81 -7.12 12.39
C GLU A 128 4.43 -6.63 13.70
N SER A 129 3.60 -6.44 14.74
CA SER A 129 4.09 -6.25 16.11
C SER A 129 4.35 -7.61 16.74
N VAL A 130 5.61 -7.91 17.04
CA VAL A 130 5.99 -9.18 17.67
C VAL A 130 5.91 -9.08 19.19
N TYR A 131 6.41 -7.97 19.75
CA TYR A 131 6.34 -7.66 21.17
C TYR A 131 5.90 -6.20 21.38
N LYS A 132 5.67 -5.81 22.63
CA LYS A 132 5.23 -4.46 23.01
C LYS A 132 6.16 -3.36 22.46
N ASP A 133 7.47 -3.57 22.61
CA ASP A 133 8.50 -2.60 22.24
C ASP A 133 9.33 -3.04 21.03
N TRP A 134 8.93 -4.13 20.34
CA TRP A 134 9.63 -4.67 19.18
C TRP A 134 8.67 -5.01 18.04
N TRP A 135 8.94 -4.44 16.87
CA TRP A 135 8.21 -4.74 15.65
C TRP A 135 9.09 -5.48 14.67
N LYS A 136 8.46 -6.31 13.85
CA LYS A 136 9.09 -6.94 12.71
C LYS A 136 8.86 -6.10 11.48
N GLY A 137 9.92 -5.89 10.72
CA GLY A 137 9.84 -5.21 9.45
C GLY A 137 10.83 -5.73 8.45
N SER A 138 10.75 -5.17 7.25
CA SER A 138 11.63 -5.47 6.15
C SER A 138 12.36 -4.22 5.68
N LEU A 139 13.67 -4.35 5.47
CA LEU A 139 14.53 -3.33 4.89
C LEU A 139 15.50 -4.00 3.91
N ARG A 140 15.55 -3.51 2.67
CA ARG A 140 16.49 -3.99 1.63
C ARG A 140 16.45 -5.52 1.42
N GLY A 141 15.28 -6.14 1.56
CA GLY A 141 15.09 -7.59 1.42
C GLY A 141 15.51 -8.42 2.64
N GLN A 142 16.02 -7.79 3.70
CA GLN A 142 16.21 -8.44 5.00
C GLN A 142 14.97 -8.22 5.86
N THR A 143 14.61 -9.24 6.62
CA THR A 143 13.48 -9.19 7.55
C THR A 143 13.98 -9.52 8.94
N GLY A 144 13.60 -8.71 9.91
CA GLY A 144 14.00 -8.90 11.29
C GLY A 144 13.18 -8.04 12.24
N ILE A 145 13.42 -8.23 13.53
CA ILE A 145 12.82 -7.42 14.58
C ILE A 145 13.68 -6.20 14.90
N PHE A 146 13.04 -5.11 15.31
CA PHE A 146 13.71 -3.89 15.75
C PHE A 146 12.95 -3.18 16.88
N PRO A 147 13.66 -2.44 17.74
CA PRO A 147 13.03 -1.71 18.84
C PRO A 147 12.31 -0.44 18.36
N LEU A 148 11.12 -0.19 18.91
CA LEU A 148 10.28 0.96 18.55
C LEU A 148 10.96 2.30 18.89
N ASN A 149 11.77 2.34 19.94
CA ASN A 149 12.43 3.56 20.41
C ASN A 149 13.46 4.12 19.42
N TYR A 150 13.86 3.30 18.44
CA TYR A 150 14.85 3.67 17.42
C TYR A 150 14.20 4.16 16.12
N VAL A 151 12.86 4.20 16.07
CA VAL A 151 12.11 4.55 14.86
C VAL A 151 11.00 5.56 15.13
N GLU A 152 10.67 6.31 14.10
CA GLU A 152 9.56 7.26 14.04
C GLU A 152 8.51 6.74 13.04
N LYS A 153 7.24 6.81 13.41
CA LYS A 153 6.15 6.30 12.57
C LYS A 153 5.88 7.28 11.44
N LEU A 154 5.98 6.80 10.20
CA LEU A 154 5.56 7.58 9.06
C LEU A 154 4.07 7.30 8.86
N GLN A 155 3.29 8.38 8.80
CA GLN A 155 1.90 8.28 8.39
C GLN A 155 1.91 8.01 6.89
N ASP A 156 1.38 6.86 6.49
CA ASP A 156 1.03 6.67 5.10
C ASP A 156 -0.07 7.68 4.74
N PRO A 157 0.04 8.42 3.62
CA PRO A 157 -1.00 9.34 3.21
C PRO A 157 -2.32 8.56 3.10
N THR A 158 -3.36 9.09 3.74
CA THR A 158 -4.70 8.47 3.70
C THR A 158 -5.16 8.38 2.26
N LYS A 159 -5.97 7.37 1.91
CA LYS A 159 -6.50 7.20 0.54
C LYS A 159 -7.07 8.49 -0.04
N GLU A 160 -7.83 9.23 0.78
CA GLU A 160 -8.42 10.52 0.41
C GLU A 160 -7.37 11.60 0.10
N GLU A 161 -6.27 11.63 0.86
CA GLU A 161 -5.17 12.59 0.62
C GLU A 161 -4.45 12.25 -0.69
N LEU A 162 -4.22 10.96 -0.95
CA LEU A 162 -3.58 10.50 -2.18
C LEU A 162 -4.45 10.76 -3.42
N GLU A 163 -5.77 10.63 -3.30
CA GLU A 163 -6.74 10.99 -4.34
C GLU A 163 -6.75 12.51 -4.58
N ARG A 164 -6.72 13.32 -3.53
CA ARG A 164 -6.64 14.79 -3.63
C ARG A 164 -5.34 15.23 -4.28
N GLU A 165 -4.22 14.61 -3.91
CA GLU A 165 -2.93 14.85 -4.55
C GLU A 165 -3.03 14.52 -6.04
N ALA A 166 -3.47 13.32 -6.41
CA ALA A 166 -3.64 12.90 -7.81
C ALA A 166 -4.51 13.87 -8.63
N GLN A 167 -5.61 14.36 -8.04
CA GLN A 167 -6.47 15.38 -8.67
C GLN A 167 -5.72 16.70 -8.88
N MET A 168 -4.96 17.15 -7.88
CA MET A 168 -4.17 18.37 -7.97
C MET A 168 -3.10 18.25 -9.07
N GLU A 169 -2.42 17.12 -9.18
CA GLU A 169 -1.45 16.90 -10.25
C GLU A 169 -2.14 16.85 -11.61
N ALA A 170 -3.25 16.12 -11.73
CA ALA A 170 -4.00 16.04 -12.99
C ALA A 170 -4.44 17.43 -13.47
N GLU A 171 -4.91 18.29 -12.57
CA GLU A 171 -5.28 19.66 -12.89
C GLU A 171 -4.08 20.50 -13.37
N VAL A 172 -2.94 20.37 -12.69
CA VAL A 172 -1.69 21.06 -13.10
C VAL A 172 -1.20 20.54 -14.46
N PHE A 173 -1.20 19.22 -14.67
CA PHE A 173 -0.76 18.59 -15.91
C PHE A 173 -1.68 18.89 -17.09
N ALA A 174 -2.99 18.99 -16.85
CA ALA A 174 -3.95 19.39 -17.87
C ALA A 174 -3.69 20.81 -18.40
N GLU A 175 -3.26 21.72 -17.52
CA GLU A 175 -3.01 23.12 -17.85
C GLU A 175 -1.69 23.35 -18.61
N ILE A 176 -0.79 22.36 -18.69
CA ILE A 176 0.50 22.47 -19.41
C ILE A 176 0.30 22.89 -20.87
N LYS A 177 -0.68 22.30 -21.56
CA LYS A 177 -0.97 22.64 -22.97
C LYS A 177 -1.42 24.09 -23.11
N ASN A 178 -2.12 24.62 -22.11
CA ASN A 178 -2.58 26.01 -22.10
C ASN A 178 -1.40 26.97 -21.85
N VAL A 179 -0.44 26.59 -20.99
CA VAL A 179 0.81 27.34 -20.78
C VAL A 179 1.65 27.38 -22.07
N GLU A 180 1.82 26.24 -22.74
CA GLU A 180 2.56 26.16 -24.02
C GLU A 180 1.89 27.01 -25.10
N LYS A 181 0.56 26.94 -25.19
CA LYS A 181 -0.24 27.76 -26.11
C LYS A 181 -0.09 29.25 -25.82
N LEU A 182 -0.15 29.65 -24.55
CA LEU A 182 0.05 31.03 -24.13
C LEU A 182 1.46 31.51 -24.48
N LEU A 183 2.49 30.71 -24.21
CA LEU A 183 3.88 31.02 -24.53
C LEU A 183 4.08 31.19 -26.04
N ALA A 184 3.48 30.31 -26.85
CA ALA A 184 3.54 30.40 -28.30
C ALA A 184 2.87 31.69 -28.80
N LEU A 185 1.64 31.99 -28.36
CA LEU A 185 0.93 33.20 -28.75
C LEU A 185 1.65 34.48 -28.33
N LEU A 186 2.22 34.52 -27.13
CA LEU A 186 3.03 35.64 -26.65
C LEU A 186 4.37 35.77 -27.39
N SER A 187 4.90 34.67 -27.91
CA SER A 187 6.13 34.68 -28.71
C SER A 187 5.89 35.10 -30.16
N THR A 188 4.72 34.79 -30.74
CA THR A 188 4.41 35.05 -32.16
C THR A 188 3.72 36.37 -32.40
N ASN A 189 2.90 36.87 -31.46
CA ASN A 189 2.15 38.10 -31.65
C ASN A 189 2.90 39.33 -31.11
N SER A 190 2.81 40.45 -31.84
CA SER A 190 3.31 41.74 -31.35
C SER A 190 2.48 42.24 -30.15
N SER A 191 3.14 42.97 -29.24
CA SER A 191 2.56 43.45 -27.97
C SER A 191 1.27 44.28 -28.11
N ALA A 192 0.94 44.78 -29.30
CA ALA A 192 -0.30 45.51 -29.58
C ALA A 192 -1.50 44.56 -29.74
N ASP A 193 -1.40 43.54 -30.60
CA ASP A 193 -2.47 42.55 -30.85
C ASP A 193 -2.69 41.59 -29.66
N ALA A 194 -1.70 41.47 -28.78
CA ALA A 194 -1.79 40.60 -27.61
C ALA A 194 -2.72 41.14 -26.50
N ARG A 195 -2.95 42.46 -26.45
CA ARG A 195 -3.74 43.10 -25.39
C ARG A 195 -5.24 42.93 -25.56
N ASP A 196 -5.71 42.89 -26.80
CA ASP A 196 -7.13 42.76 -27.12
C ASP A 196 -7.56 41.31 -27.35
N ASN A 197 -6.59 40.37 -27.37
CA ASN A 197 -6.90 38.97 -27.54
C ASN A 197 -7.46 38.37 -26.24
N GLU A 198 -8.78 38.18 -26.19
CA GLU A 198 -9.48 37.51 -25.10
C GLU A 198 -8.90 36.12 -24.79
N GLU A 199 -8.38 35.42 -25.80
CA GLU A 199 -7.78 34.10 -25.62
C GLU A 199 -6.47 34.18 -24.81
N ILE A 200 -5.61 35.18 -25.08
CA ILE A 200 -4.38 35.40 -24.32
C ILE A 200 -4.72 35.78 -22.88
N THR A 201 -5.70 36.65 -22.68
CA THR A 201 -6.16 37.05 -21.35
C THR A 201 -6.73 35.87 -20.55
N SER A 202 -7.55 35.04 -21.20
CA SER A 202 -8.15 33.83 -20.60
C SER A 202 -7.09 32.81 -20.21
N LEU A 203 -6.15 32.50 -21.11
CA LEU A 203 -5.03 31.59 -20.83
C LEU A 203 -4.12 32.16 -19.73
N TYR A 204 -3.84 33.46 -19.72
CA TYR A 204 -3.06 34.09 -18.65
C TYR A 204 -3.73 33.95 -17.28
N HIS A 205 -5.02 34.25 -17.15
CA HIS A 205 -5.72 34.10 -15.86
C HIS A 205 -5.75 32.64 -15.38
N LYS A 206 -5.95 31.67 -16.29
CA LYS A 206 -5.89 30.24 -15.94
C LYS A 206 -4.50 29.82 -15.45
N THR A 207 -3.45 30.23 -16.15
CA THR A 207 -2.06 29.92 -15.79
C THR A 207 -1.60 30.62 -14.50
N VAL A 208 -2.10 31.82 -14.21
CA VAL A 208 -1.86 32.49 -12.94
C VAL A 208 -2.58 31.76 -11.80
N ALA A 209 -3.81 31.30 -12.00
CA ALA A 209 -4.59 30.59 -11.00
C ALA A 209 -3.97 29.24 -10.59
N ILE A 210 -3.31 28.54 -11.52
CA ILE A 210 -2.68 27.23 -11.24
C ILE A 210 -1.28 27.36 -10.58
N ARG A 211 -0.63 28.52 -10.68
CA ARG A 211 0.72 28.76 -10.14
C ARG A 211 0.91 28.34 -8.65
N PRO A 212 0.02 28.65 -7.69
CA PRO A 212 0.19 28.20 -6.31
C PRO A 212 0.24 26.67 -6.17
N LYS A 213 -0.62 25.94 -6.91
CA LYS A 213 -0.63 24.47 -6.91
C LYS A 213 0.68 23.91 -7.49
N LEU A 214 1.18 24.51 -8.56
CA LEU A 214 2.47 24.13 -9.15
C LEU A 214 3.63 24.29 -8.15
N ILE A 215 3.67 25.42 -7.43
CA ILE A 215 4.70 25.67 -6.41
C ILE A 215 4.64 24.63 -5.30
N GLU A 216 3.43 24.28 -4.85
CA GLU A 216 3.20 23.24 -3.85
C GLU A 216 3.69 21.88 -4.33
N LEU A 217 3.33 21.48 -5.56
CA LEU A 217 3.82 20.24 -6.17
C LEU A 217 5.34 20.23 -6.31
N ILE A 218 5.95 21.31 -6.80
CA ILE A 218 7.41 21.40 -6.93
C ILE A 218 8.08 21.23 -5.55
N GLY A 219 7.52 21.86 -4.51
CA GLY A 219 7.99 21.70 -3.13
C GLY A 219 7.93 20.24 -2.68
N LYS A 220 6.76 19.60 -2.80
CA LYS A 220 6.55 18.19 -2.43
C LYS A 220 7.46 17.24 -3.20
N TYR A 221 7.52 17.37 -4.53
CA TYR A 221 8.34 16.51 -5.39
C TYR A 221 9.84 16.73 -5.22
N SER A 222 10.28 17.95 -4.91
CA SER A 222 11.68 18.22 -4.57
C SER A 222 12.08 17.49 -3.28
N GLN A 223 11.21 17.52 -2.27
CA GLN A 223 11.42 16.83 -0.99
C GLN A 223 11.42 15.30 -1.15
N LYS A 224 10.44 14.75 -1.89
CA LYS A 224 10.33 13.32 -2.20
C LYS A 224 11.50 12.80 -3.04
N LYS A 225 12.04 13.62 -3.95
CA LYS A 225 13.25 13.30 -4.72
C LYS A 225 14.50 13.28 -3.81
N GLY A 226 14.58 14.18 -2.83
CA GLY A 226 15.63 14.15 -1.81
C GLY A 226 15.61 12.86 -0.98
N GLU A 227 14.42 12.44 -0.53
CA GLU A 227 14.26 11.19 0.22
C GLU A 227 14.59 9.95 -0.61
N SER A 228 14.15 9.91 -1.88
CA SER A 228 14.41 8.79 -2.79
C SER A 228 15.87 8.75 -3.30
N GLY A 229 16.52 9.90 -3.43
CA GLY A 229 17.92 10.04 -3.83
C GLY A 229 18.92 9.57 -2.75
N CYS A 230 18.55 9.70 -1.47
CA CYS A 230 19.34 9.19 -0.35
C CYS A 230 19.39 7.64 -0.32
N ILE A 231 18.42 6.96 -0.92
CA ILE A 231 18.31 5.49 -0.90
C ILE A 231 19.30 4.84 -1.87
N VAL A 232 19.77 5.56 -2.90
CA VAL A 232 20.59 4.99 -4.00
C VAL A 232 22.09 5.28 -3.93
N HIS A 233 22.57 6.18 -3.06
CA HIS A 233 24.00 6.55 -2.99
C HIS A 233 24.78 5.92 -1.81
N GLY A 234 24.45 4.68 -1.43
CA GLY A 234 25.23 3.89 -0.48
C GLY A 234 26.15 2.88 -1.17
N THR A 235 27.10 3.31 -2.00
CA THR A 235 28.14 2.40 -2.53
C THR A 235 29.25 2.19 -1.49
N PRO A 236 29.56 0.95 -1.08
CA PRO A 236 30.67 0.68 -0.17
C PRO A 236 32.01 0.85 -0.90
N GLN A 237 32.84 1.69 -0.31
CA GLN A 237 34.24 1.94 -0.62
C GLN A 237 35.01 0.61 -0.56
N ARG A 238 35.52 0.14 -1.71
CA ARG A 238 36.43 -1.02 -1.75
C ARG A 238 37.79 -0.57 -1.25
N ASP A 239 38.15 -1.02 -0.05
CA ASP A 239 39.53 -1.04 0.42
C ASP A 239 40.39 -1.90 -0.51
N LYS A 240 41.55 -1.35 -0.88
CA LYS A 240 42.56 -1.95 -1.74
C LYS A 240 43.69 -2.44 -0.82
N PRO A 241 44.06 -3.72 -0.81
CA PRO A 241 45.19 -4.17 0.01
C PRO A 241 46.52 -3.74 -0.63
N ALA A 242 47.44 -3.34 0.24
CA ALA A 242 48.85 -3.08 -0.04
C ALA A 242 49.64 -4.38 -0.22
#